data_AF-A0A967VKF5-F1
#
_entry.id   AF-A0A967VKF5-F1
#
_cell.length_a   1.000
_cell.length_b   1.000
_cell.length_c   1.000
_cell.angle_alpha   90.00
_cell.angle_beta   90.00
_cell.angle_gamma   90.00
#
_symmetry.space_group_name_H-M   'P 1'
#
loop_
_entity.id
_entity.type
_entity.pdbx_description
1 polymer ?
#
loop_
_entity_poly.entity_id
_entity_poly.type
_entity_poly.pdbx_seq_one_letter_code
_entity_poly.pdbx_strand_id
1 'polypeptide(L)'
;AVPVGDSPLGPEAMGLSFFVYGRGDRRLIGHTGSQKGFRSFFLLDPAAGVGAVAVVNTAGGDDTAPDSDRILRDLRVRMADRLFPLFEKQAP
;
A
#
# COMPACT_ATOMS: atom_id res chain seq x y z
N ALA A 1 9.52 13.64 7.04
CA ALA A 1 8.35 12.85 7.47
C ALA A 1 8.50 12.58 8.96
N VAL A 2 7.38 12.55 9.71
CA VAL A 2 7.36 12.29 11.15
C VAL A 2 7.13 10.79 11.37
N PRO A 3 7.96 10.06 12.13
CA PRO A 3 7.74 8.64 12.39
C PRO A 3 6.36 8.35 13.00
N VAL A 4 5.69 7.29 12.54
CA VAL A 4 4.38 6.84 13.03
C VAL A 4 4.49 5.49 13.72
N GLY A 5 5.24 4.55 13.13
CA GLY A 5 5.42 3.20 13.66
C GLY A 5 5.89 2.23 12.59
N ASP A 6 5.59 0.95 12.77
CA ASP A 6 5.85 -0.08 11.78
C ASP A 6 4.56 -0.53 11.08
N SER A 7 4.69 -0.90 9.81
CA SER A 7 3.61 -1.42 8.99
C SER A 7 4.02 -2.71 8.29
N PRO A 8 3.10 -3.46 7.66
CA PRO A 8 3.45 -4.58 6.79
C PRO A 8 4.37 -4.20 5.61
N LEU A 9 4.44 -2.91 5.26
CA LEU A 9 5.34 -2.36 4.23
C LEU A 9 6.70 -1.93 4.81
N GLY A 10 6.92 -2.04 6.12
CA GLY A 10 8.12 -1.62 6.84
C GLY A 10 7.91 -0.34 7.67
N PRO A 11 8.99 0.32 8.13
CA PRO A 11 8.90 1.55 8.92
C PRO A 11 8.05 2.60 8.22
N GLU A 12 7.10 3.17 8.97
CA GLU A 12 6.08 4.10 8.50
C GLU A 12 6.30 5.48 9.11
N ALA A 13 6.19 6.50 8.27
CA ALA A 13 6.21 7.90 8.67
C ALA A 13 5.12 8.69 7.95
N MET A 14 4.68 9.79 8.54
CA MET A 14 3.75 10.74 7.94
C MET A 14 4.51 11.85 7.21
N GLY A 15 4.25 11.99 5.91
CA GLY A 15 4.74 13.07 5.06
C GLY A 15 3.74 14.24 4.98
N LEU A 16 3.58 14.82 3.78
CA LEU A 16 2.59 15.86 3.48
C LEU A 16 1.18 15.25 3.36
N SER A 17 0.64 14.73 4.46
CA SER A 17 -0.63 13.98 4.50
C SER A 17 -0.61 12.65 3.74
N PHE A 18 0.57 12.06 3.55
CA PHE A 18 0.73 10.74 2.94
C PHE A 18 1.62 9.87 3.81
N PHE A 19 1.30 8.57 3.88
CA PHE A 19 2.20 7.61 4.47
C PHE A 19 3.44 7.44 3.58
N VAL A 20 4.59 7.42 4.23
CA VAL A 20 5.90 7.12 3.64
C VAL A 20 6.39 5.83 4.27
N TYR A 21 6.57 4.80 3.46
CA TYR A 21 7.01 3.48 3.90
C TYR A 21 8.45 3.22 3.46
N GLY A 22 9.29 2.77 4.38
CA GLY A 22 10.62 2.23 4.06
C GLY A 22 10.55 0.74 3.77
N ARG A 23 10.90 0.31 2.55
CA ARG A 23 10.91 -1.11 2.13
C ARG A 23 12.26 -1.44 1.49
N GLY A 24 13.22 -1.91 2.29
CA GLY A 24 14.61 -2.02 1.83
C GLY A 24 15.16 -0.65 1.42
N ASP A 25 15.76 -0.56 0.24
CA ASP A 25 16.27 0.71 -0.31
C ASP A 25 15.18 1.58 -0.97
N ARG A 26 13.93 1.08 -1.01
CA ARG A 26 12.80 1.76 -1.67
C ARG A 26 12.00 2.59 -0.67
N ARG A 27 11.53 3.74 -1.16
CA ARG A 27 10.61 4.63 -0.45
C ARG A 27 9.27 4.62 -1.16
N LEU A 28 8.27 4.02 -0.53
CA LEU A 28 6.92 3.96 -1.07
C LEU A 28 6.06 5.07 -0.48
N ILE A 29 5.09 5.57 -1.24
CA ILE A 29 4.17 6.63 -0.81
C ILE A 29 2.74 6.12 -0.98
N GLY A 30 1.87 6.31 0.02
CA GLY A 30 0.49 5.86 -0.11
C GLY A 30 -0.49 6.52 0.86
N HIS A 31 -1.75 6.14 0.70
CA HIS A 31 -2.82 6.47 1.64
C HIS A 31 -3.90 5.38 1.59
N THR A 32 -4.63 5.22 2.69
CA THR A 32 -5.80 4.35 2.79
C THR A 32 -7.09 5.16 2.78
N GLY A 33 -8.16 4.58 2.26
CA GLY A 33 -9.51 5.14 2.31
C GLY A 33 -10.48 4.15 2.94
N SER A 34 -11.45 4.69 3.68
CA SER A 34 -12.52 3.90 4.28
C SER A 34 -13.80 4.73 4.29
N GLN A 35 -14.89 4.17 3.79
CA GLN A 35 -16.21 4.77 3.85
C GLN A 35 -17.27 3.67 3.76
N LYS A 36 -18.04 3.44 4.83
CA LYS A 36 -18.98 2.31 4.93
C LYS A 36 -18.27 0.97 4.59
N GLY A 37 -18.93 0.08 3.86
CA GLY A 37 -18.36 -1.19 3.39
C GLY A 37 -17.28 -1.05 2.31
N PHE A 38 -16.85 0.18 1.97
CA PHE A 38 -15.78 0.42 1.01
C PHE A 38 -14.43 0.59 1.72
N ARG A 39 -13.40 0.00 1.11
CA ARG A 39 -11.99 0.20 1.47
C ARG A 39 -11.19 0.47 0.22
N SER A 40 -10.19 1.32 0.33
CA SER A 40 -9.26 1.59 -0.76
C SER A 40 -7.86 1.84 -0.25
N PHE A 41 -6.89 1.74 -1.15
CA PHE A 41 -5.60 2.37 -1.00
C PHE A 41 -5.06 2.81 -2.35
N PHE A 42 -4.08 3.71 -2.30
CA PHE A 42 -3.11 3.83 -3.37
C PHE A 42 -1.70 3.67 -2.81
N LEU A 43 -0.80 3.19 -3.66
CA LEU A 43 0.61 2.99 -3.35
C LEU A 43 1.44 3.36 -4.56
N LEU A 44 2.50 4.13 -4.36
CA LEU A 44 3.40 4.63 -5.39
C LEU A 44 4.82 4.21 -5.07
N ASP A 45 5.57 3.82 -6.10
CA ASP A 45 7.02 3.76 -6.09
C ASP A 45 7.59 4.80 -7.06
N PRO A 46 8.06 5.95 -6.54
CA PRO A 46 8.66 6.99 -7.38
C PRO A 46 9.93 6.54 -8.12
N ALA A 47 10.71 5.60 -7.55
CA ALA A 47 11.97 5.15 -8.16
C ALA A 47 11.70 4.30 -9.41
N ALA A 48 10.73 3.38 -9.31
CA ALA A 48 10.27 2.57 -10.45
C ALA A 48 9.31 3.33 -11.39
N GLY A 49 8.79 4.49 -10.98
CA GLY A 49 7.84 5.26 -11.79
C GLY A 49 6.50 4.57 -11.96
N VAL A 50 6.07 3.78 -10.96
CA VAL A 50 4.84 2.98 -11.00
C VAL A 50 3.96 3.25 -9.79
N GLY A 51 2.65 3.05 -9.95
CA GLY A 51 1.70 3.12 -8.85
C GLY A 51 0.55 2.14 -9.05
N ALA A 52 -0.16 1.86 -7.96
CA ALA A 52 -1.34 1.03 -7.95
C ALA A 52 -2.43 1.64 -7.08
N VAL A 53 -3.68 1.39 -7.47
CA VAL A 53 -4.88 1.71 -6.71
C VAL A 53 -5.69 0.43 -6.59
N ALA A 54 -6.20 0.13 -5.40
CA ALA A 54 -7.13 -0.96 -5.20
C ALA A 54 -8.33 -0.49 -4.38
N VAL A 55 -9.50 -1.03 -4.73
CA VAL A 55 -10.77 -0.70 -4.09
C VAL A 55 -11.58 -1.98 -3.92
N VAL A 56 -12.20 -2.15 -2.77
CA VAL A 56 -13.17 -3.21 -2.48
C VAL A 56 -14.41 -2.61 -1.83
N ASN A 57 -15.56 -3.26 -2.00
CA ASN A 57 -16.87 -2.81 -1.51
C ASN A 57 -17.56 -3.84 -0.59
N THR A 58 -16.79 -4.79 -0.05
CA THR A 58 -17.29 -5.94 0.73
C THR A 58 -16.78 -5.95 2.17
N ALA A 59 -16.35 -4.81 2.72
CA ALA A 59 -15.86 -4.73 4.09
C ALA A 59 -17.01 -4.69 5.11
N GLY A 60 -16.82 -5.34 6.27
CA GLY A 60 -17.79 -5.33 7.37
C GLY A 60 -19.03 -6.20 7.14
N GLY A 61 -18.92 -7.25 6.32
CA GLY A 61 -19.95 -8.29 6.23
C GLY A 61 -19.91 -9.27 7.42
N ASP A 62 -20.78 -10.28 7.38
CA ASP A 62 -20.84 -11.36 8.39
C ASP A 62 -19.69 -12.37 8.23
N ASP A 63 -19.74 -13.47 8.98
CA ASP A 63 -18.69 -14.51 8.98
C ASP A 63 -18.54 -15.23 7.63
N THR A 64 -19.44 -15.01 6.67
CA THR A 64 -19.34 -15.55 5.31
C THR A 64 -18.63 -14.58 4.35
N ALA A 65 -18.43 -13.32 4.76
CA ALA A 65 -17.84 -12.29 3.93
C ALA A 65 -16.31 -12.41 3.82
N PRO A 66 -15.72 -11.96 2.69
CA PRO A 66 -14.27 -11.91 2.56
C PRO A 66 -13.64 -10.93 3.56
N ASP A 67 -12.53 -11.34 4.16
CA ASP A 67 -11.67 -10.48 4.98
C ASP A 67 -10.98 -9.43 4.09
N SER A 68 -11.72 -8.34 3.83
CA SER A 68 -11.34 -7.26 2.92
C SER A 68 -10.09 -6.53 3.41
N ASP A 69 -9.92 -6.37 4.72
CA ASP A 69 -8.77 -5.68 5.31
C ASP A 69 -7.50 -6.52 5.15
N ARG A 70 -7.59 -7.84 5.36
CA ARG A 70 -6.49 -8.76 5.04
C ARG A 70 -6.18 -8.76 3.55
N ILE A 71 -7.18 -8.87 2.68
CA ILE A 71 -6.98 -8.87 1.23
C ILE A 71 -6.23 -7.62 0.78
N LEU A 72 -6.63 -6.42 1.22
CA LEU A 72 -5.95 -5.19 0.85
C LEU A 72 -4.56 -5.04 1.47
N ARG A 73 -4.35 -5.53 2.70
CA ARG A 73 -3.02 -5.59 3.30
C ARG A 73 -2.09 -6.48 2.48
N ASP A 74 -2.52 -7.69 2.15
CA ASP A 74 -1.75 -8.68 1.41
C ASP A 74 -1.46 -8.16 -0.02
N LEU A 75 -2.43 -7.48 -0.64
CA LEU A 75 -2.27 -6.87 -1.96
C LEU A 75 -1.20 -5.76 -1.97
N ARG A 76 -1.18 -4.88 -0.96
CA ARG A 76 -0.13 -3.84 -0.81
C ARG A 76 1.26 -4.45 -0.74
N VAL A 77 1.44 -5.47 0.08
CA VAL A 77 2.73 -6.17 0.23
C VAL A 77 3.12 -6.84 -1.09
N ARG A 78 2.20 -7.55 -1.75
CA ARG A 78 2.49 -8.20 -3.03
C ARG A 78 2.81 -7.20 -4.14
N MET A 79 2.13 -6.06 -4.18
CA MET A 79 2.44 -4.99 -5.13
C MET A 79 3.86 -4.46 -4.92
N ALA A 80 4.21 -4.13 -3.66
CA ALA A 80 5.54 -3.65 -3.31
C ALA A 80 6.63 -4.69 -3.65
N ASP A 81 6.45 -5.95 -3.28
CA ASP A 81 7.50 -6.96 -3.35
C ASP A 81 7.60 -7.67 -4.71
N ARG A 82 6.51 -7.74 -5.48
CA ARG A 82 6.44 -8.59 -6.68
C ARG A 82 6.03 -7.84 -7.94
N LEU A 83 5.17 -6.84 -7.84
CA LEU A 83 4.66 -6.13 -9.02
C LEU A 83 5.55 -4.94 -9.39
N PHE A 84 5.80 -4.04 -8.46
CA PHE A 84 6.56 -2.82 -8.71
C PHE A 84 8.02 -3.06 -9.17
N PRO A 85 8.76 -4.08 -8.67
CA PRO A 85 10.09 -4.37 -9.19
C PRO A 85 10.14 -4.71 -10.68
N LEU A 86 9.01 -5.12 -11.28
CA LEU A 86 8.94 -5.40 -12.72
C LEU A 86 9.05 -4.13 -13.58
N PHE A 87 8.93 -2.95 -12.98
CA PHE A 87 8.97 -1.64 -13.64
C PHE A 87 10.26 -0.86 -13.33
N GLU A 88 11.15 -1.40 -12.50
CA GLU A 88 12.45 -0.79 -12.27
C GLU A 88 13.22 -0.72 -13.59
N LYS A 89 13.64 0.49 -13.96
CA LYS A 89 14.45 0.66 -15.17
C LYS A 89 15.78 -0.05 -14.94
N GLN A 90 16.16 -0.93 -15.86
CA GLN A 90 17.52 -1.45 -15.90
C GLN A 90 18.47 -0.25 -16.03
N ALA A 91 19.49 -0.19 -15.18
CA ALA A 91 20.56 0.78 -15.33
C ALA A 91 21.20 0.60 -16.72
N PRO A 92 21.53 1.70 -17.43
CA PRO A 92 22.20 1.63 -18.73
C PRO A 92 23.55 0.92 -18.66
#